data_AF-A0A8J9VXL6-F1
#
_entry.id   AF-A0A8J9VXL6-F1
#
_cell.length_a   1.000
_cell.length_b   1.000
_cell.length_c   1.000
_cell.angle_alpha   90.00
_cell.angle_beta   90.00
_cell.angle_gamma   90.00
#
_symmetry.space_group_name_H-M   'P 1'
#
loop_
_entity.id
_entity.type
_entity.pdbx_description
1 polymer ?
#
loop_
_entity_poly.entity_id
_entity_poly.type
_entity_poly.pdbx_seq_one_letter_code
_entity_poly.pdbx_strand_id
1 'polypeptide(L)'
;MFFTYIKPRLFAMDAAMVVTIIVLTGPTVQTADVPCRTFEDIYPSGKELCEQMWGPAFVYETNLSLGFTMWFFEAENPNDKVAQRLGWPSPADECHYGGSLKEAPGPEPDNFTECHPWQDYSCCHLDTIQRINEAYGRVWHWEKCGALSPACNRFFVQQACLVECEPSTGFYRKYPDDIYNASNPNHSKYAIEGMPIRADYCDAWLRTCRYDHFCATDSGGYTPCAREDAADPDENTGGNVGLIAGVVIACLVVAVLLATLVYFIFKERKGQPVFNKLEG
;
A
#
# COMPACT_ATOMS: atom_id res chain seq x y z
N MET A 1 61.34 13.52 62.65
CA MET A 1 61.73 14.71 61.88
C MET A 1 61.16 14.57 60.47
N PHE A 2 59.96 15.05 60.21
CA PHE A 2 59.42 15.27 58.86
C PHE A 2 58.36 16.37 59.00
N PHE A 3 58.65 17.57 58.50
CA PHE A 3 57.74 18.72 58.54
C PHE A 3 57.54 19.26 57.12
N THR A 4 56.25 19.30 56.73
CA THR A 4 55.54 20.32 55.93
C THR A 4 55.95 20.64 54.48
N TYR A 5 54.97 20.59 53.56
CA TYR A 5 54.21 21.80 53.16
C TYR A 5 52.88 21.49 52.44
N ILE A 6 51.99 22.50 52.45
CA ILE A 6 50.53 22.51 52.23
C ILE A 6 50.16 23.10 50.84
N LYS A 7 48.99 22.67 50.31
CA LYS A 7 48.12 23.14 49.17
C LYS A 7 48.06 24.67 48.91
N PRO A 8 47.74 25.17 47.68
CA PRO A 8 46.34 25.31 47.17
C PRO A 8 46.23 25.27 45.60
N ARG A 9 45.12 25.42 44.85
CA ARG A 9 43.70 25.72 45.08
C ARG A 9 42.88 25.21 43.87
N LEU A 10 41.63 24.85 44.15
CA LEU A 10 40.53 24.49 43.26
C LEU A 10 40.23 25.62 42.24
N PHE A 11 39.99 25.29 40.97
CA PHE A 11 39.09 26.06 40.09
C PHE A 11 38.18 25.10 39.33
N ALA A 12 36.88 25.39 39.45
CA ALA A 12 35.75 24.67 38.92
C ALA A 12 35.69 24.74 37.39
N MET A 13 35.17 23.68 36.76
CA MET A 13 34.43 23.81 35.51
C MET A 13 33.10 23.09 35.66
N ASP A 14 32.06 23.86 35.40
CA ASP A 14 30.66 23.60 35.68
C ASP A 14 30.05 22.44 34.89
N ALA A 15 29.05 21.83 35.51
CA ALA A 15 28.14 20.88 34.93
C ALA A 15 27.19 21.54 33.92
N ALA A 16 27.23 21.11 32.66
CA ALA A 16 26.17 21.13 31.63
C ALA A 16 26.89 20.82 30.29
N MET A 17 26.52 19.88 29.42
CA MET A 17 25.33 19.10 29.17
C MET A 17 25.78 17.65 28.89
N VAL A 18 25.23 16.67 29.59
CA VAL A 18 25.12 15.31 29.03
C VAL A 18 23.73 15.27 28.41
N VAL A 19 23.64 15.47 27.10
CA VAL A 19 22.41 15.21 26.35
C VAL A 19 22.27 13.68 26.27
N THR A 20 21.54 13.09 27.20
CA THR A 20 21.09 11.71 27.06
C THR A 20 20.02 11.70 25.97
N ILE A 21 20.39 11.24 24.77
CA ILE A 21 19.42 10.91 23.72
C ILE A 21 18.65 9.69 24.21
N ILE A 22 17.51 9.90 24.84
CA ILE A 22 16.51 8.85 25.03
C ILE A 22 15.85 8.69 23.66
N VAL A 23 16.32 7.71 22.89
CA VAL A 23 15.56 7.24 21.73
C VAL A 23 14.30 6.59 22.30
N LEU A 24 13.18 7.31 22.24
CA LEU A 24 11.86 6.72 22.41
C LEU A 24 11.62 5.79 21.22
N THR A 25 12.21 4.61 21.22
CA THR A 25 11.61 3.48 20.51
C THR A 25 10.36 3.15 21.32
N GLY A 26 9.25 3.82 20.99
CA GLY A 26 7.95 3.19 21.22
C GLY A 26 8.01 1.79 20.59
N PRO A 27 7.25 0.81 21.11
CA PRO A 27 7.19 -0.48 20.44
C PRO A 27 6.78 -0.21 19.00
N THR A 28 7.70 -0.44 18.07
CA THR A 28 7.35 -0.67 16.69
C THR A 28 6.39 -1.83 16.76
N VAL A 29 5.10 -1.58 16.51
CA VAL A 29 4.17 -2.65 16.19
C VAL A 29 4.70 -3.20 14.88
N GLN A 30 5.64 -4.14 14.99
CA GLN A 30 6.09 -4.94 13.88
C GLN A 30 4.87 -5.78 13.55
N THR A 31 4.14 -5.37 12.50
CA THR A 31 3.14 -6.24 11.89
C THR A 31 3.85 -7.55 11.62
N ALA A 32 3.37 -8.63 12.23
CA ALA A 32 3.88 -9.94 11.92
C ALA A 32 3.58 -10.16 10.44
N ASP A 33 4.63 -10.39 9.66
CA ASP A 33 4.59 -10.78 8.26
C ASP A 33 3.48 -11.83 8.07
N VAL A 34 2.46 -11.51 7.26
CA VAL A 34 1.33 -12.42 7.06
C VAL A 34 1.82 -13.62 6.26
N PRO A 35 1.80 -14.85 6.83
CA PRO A 35 2.45 -15.99 6.20
C PRO A 35 1.72 -16.40 4.90
N CYS A 36 2.51 -16.66 3.86
CA CYS A 36 2.03 -17.29 2.64
C CYS A 36 1.59 -18.72 2.91
N ARG A 37 0.36 -19.06 2.50
CA ARG A 37 -0.24 -20.40 2.62
C ARG A 37 -0.98 -20.77 1.34
N THR A 38 -1.31 -22.05 1.18
CA THR A 38 -2.13 -22.47 0.04
C THR A 38 -3.57 -21.97 0.17
N PHE A 39 -4.29 -21.81 -0.93
CA PHE A 39 -5.71 -21.46 -0.86
C PHE A 39 -6.55 -22.47 -0.06
N GLU A 40 -6.23 -23.77 -0.14
CA GLU A 40 -6.95 -24.78 0.64
C GLU A 40 -6.69 -24.70 2.15
N ASP A 41 -5.53 -24.19 2.56
CA ASP A 41 -5.23 -23.93 3.98
C ASP A 41 -5.95 -22.67 4.48
N ILE A 42 -6.18 -21.69 3.60
CA ILE A 42 -6.79 -20.39 3.96
C ILE A 42 -8.33 -20.50 3.95
N TYR A 43 -8.91 -21.10 2.90
CA TYR A 43 -10.35 -21.08 2.65
C TYR A 43 -10.94 -22.50 2.64
N PRO A 44 -11.79 -22.85 3.62
CA PRO A 44 -12.44 -24.15 3.69
C PRO A 44 -13.37 -24.47 2.50
N SER A 45 -14.03 -23.45 1.93
CA SER A 45 -14.89 -23.58 0.74
C SER A 45 -14.89 -22.30 -0.11
N GLY A 46 -15.50 -22.37 -1.30
CA GLY A 46 -15.64 -21.20 -2.18
C GLY A 46 -16.42 -20.07 -1.53
N LYS A 47 -17.32 -20.39 -0.59
CA LYS A 47 -18.03 -19.40 0.22
C LYS A 47 -17.07 -18.54 1.04
N GLU A 48 -16.20 -19.16 1.82
CA GLU A 48 -15.22 -18.40 2.62
C GLU A 48 -14.27 -17.61 1.73
N LEU A 49 -13.85 -18.17 0.58
CA LEU A 49 -13.04 -17.43 -0.40
C LEU A 49 -13.73 -16.12 -0.81
N CYS A 50 -14.97 -16.19 -1.28
CA CYS A 50 -15.69 -15.02 -1.78
C CYS A 50 -16.05 -14.02 -0.66
N GLU A 51 -16.47 -14.50 0.50
CA GLU A 51 -16.96 -13.64 1.59
C GLU A 51 -15.84 -13.08 2.49
N GLN A 52 -14.59 -13.55 2.37
CA GLN A 52 -13.50 -13.15 3.27
C GLN A 52 -12.32 -12.48 2.56
N MET A 53 -11.92 -12.93 1.36
CA MET A 53 -10.71 -12.44 0.66
C MET A 53 -10.67 -10.91 0.60
N TRP A 54 -11.79 -10.32 0.18
CA TRP A 54 -11.95 -8.88 0.00
C TRP A 54 -12.84 -8.25 1.08
N GLY A 55 -12.90 -8.87 2.27
CA GLY A 55 -13.83 -8.48 3.32
C GLY A 55 -15.30 -8.61 2.85
N PRO A 56 -16.20 -7.67 3.21
CA PRO A 56 -17.63 -7.81 2.96
C PRO A 56 -18.06 -7.50 1.51
N ALA A 57 -17.11 -7.42 0.58
CA ALA A 57 -17.36 -7.01 -0.81
C ALA A 57 -18.38 -7.91 -1.52
N PHE A 58 -18.24 -9.23 -1.35
CA PHE A 58 -19.03 -10.23 -2.06
C PHE A 58 -19.80 -11.13 -1.09
N VAL A 59 -20.96 -11.60 -1.55
CA VAL A 59 -21.80 -12.58 -0.86
C VAL A 59 -21.94 -13.81 -1.73
N TYR A 60 -21.81 -15.00 -1.14
CA TYR A 60 -21.95 -16.26 -1.86
C TYR A 60 -23.43 -16.57 -2.13
N GLU A 61 -23.86 -16.50 -3.40
CA GLU A 61 -25.25 -16.66 -3.81
C GLU A 61 -25.52 -18.02 -4.47
N THR A 62 -26.30 -18.84 -3.79
CA THR A 62 -26.69 -20.21 -4.23
C THR A 62 -27.78 -20.20 -5.29
N ASN A 63 -28.66 -19.20 -5.29
CA ASN A 63 -29.60 -18.98 -6.37
C ASN A 63 -28.88 -18.28 -7.53
N LEU A 64 -28.34 -19.09 -8.44
CA LEU A 64 -27.53 -18.64 -9.58
C LEU A 64 -28.24 -17.63 -10.50
N SER A 65 -29.57 -17.48 -10.39
CA SER A 65 -30.32 -16.44 -11.11
C SER A 65 -30.24 -15.05 -10.48
N LEU A 66 -29.75 -14.96 -9.24
CA LEU A 66 -29.57 -13.73 -8.46
C LEU A 66 -28.08 -13.40 -8.22
N GLY A 67 -27.15 -14.27 -8.63
CA GLY A 67 -25.72 -14.03 -8.52
C GLY A 67 -25.13 -13.47 -9.81
N PHE A 68 -24.24 -12.48 -9.67
CA PHE A 68 -23.40 -11.97 -10.75
C PHE A 68 -22.32 -12.99 -11.12
N THR A 69 -21.97 -13.06 -12.40
CA THR A 69 -20.78 -13.76 -12.88
C THR A 69 -19.64 -12.76 -13.07
N MET A 70 -18.40 -13.16 -12.76
CA MET A 70 -17.22 -12.30 -12.96
C MET A 70 -16.67 -12.40 -14.39
N TRP A 71 -17.27 -13.23 -15.25
CA TRP A 71 -16.92 -13.33 -16.66
C TRP A 71 -18.06 -13.93 -17.48
N PHE A 72 -18.12 -13.60 -18.76
CA PHE A 72 -19.11 -14.13 -19.70
C PHE A 72 -18.54 -14.15 -21.13
N PHE A 73 -19.18 -14.94 -22.00
CA PHE A 73 -18.80 -15.08 -23.42
C PHE A 73 -19.93 -14.69 -24.37
N GLU A 74 -21.11 -14.44 -23.83
CA GLU A 74 -22.29 -13.98 -24.50
C GLU A 74 -22.09 -12.55 -25.06
N ALA A 75 -22.80 -12.23 -26.14
CA ALA A 75 -22.77 -10.89 -26.72
C ALA A 75 -23.50 -9.85 -25.84
N GLU A 76 -24.49 -10.29 -25.07
CA GLU A 76 -25.18 -9.44 -24.09
C GLU A 76 -24.61 -9.74 -22.70
N ASN A 77 -24.41 -8.70 -21.89
CA ASN A 77 -24.01 -8.85 -20.50
C ASN A 77 -25.11 -9.58 -19.68
N PRO A 78 -24.85 -10.80 -19.17
CA PRO A 78 -25.85 -11.53 -18.39
C PRO A 78 -26.13 -10.89 -17.03
N ASN A 79 -25.20 -10.08 -16.51
CA ASN A 79 -25.34 -9.40 -15.22
C ASN A 79 -26.45 -8.35 -15.24
N ASP A 80 -26.81 -7.80 -16.40
CA ASP A 80 -27.94 -6.87 -16.53
C ASP A 80 -29.25 -7.51 -16.07
N LYS A 81 -29.49 -8.75 -16.48
CA LYS A 81 -30.68 -9.52 -16.07
C LYS A 81 -30.65 -9.86 -14.58
N VAL A 82 -29.46 -10.02 -13.99
CA VAL A 82 -29.30 -10.24 -12.54
C VAL A 82 -29.63 -8.95 -11.78
N ALA A 83 -29.07 -7.82 -12.19
CA ALA A 83 -29.36 -6.50 -11.62
C ALA A 83 -30.87 -6.20 -11.64
N GLN A 84 -31.55 -6.42 -12.77
CA GLN A 84 -33.01 -6.25 -12.89
C GLN A 84 -33.80 -7.13 -11.90
N ARG A 85 -33.41 -8.39 -11.72
CA ARG A 85 -34.09 -9.30 -10.76
C ARG A 85 -33.90 -8.88 -9.31
N LEU A 86 -32.77 -8.22 -9.01
CA LEU A 86 -32.47 -7.66 -7.70
C LEU A 86 -33.13 -6.29 -7.48
N GLY A 87 -33.84 -5.76 -8.48
CA GLY A 87 -34.58 -4.50 -8.40
C GLY A 87 -33.76 -3.26 -8.76
N TRP A 88 -32.56 -3.43 -9.31
CA TRP A 88 -31.74 -2.33 -9.80
C TRP A 88 -32.17 -1.89 -11.20
N PRO A 89 -32.03 -0.59 -11.54
CA PRO A 89 -32.13 -0.15 -12.92
C PRO A 89 -30.98 -0.76 -13.73
N SER A 90 -31.29 -1.42 -14.86
CA SER A 90 -30.26 -2.00 -15.72
C SER A 90 -30.70 -2.05 -17.21
N PRO A 91 -29.78 -1.78 -18.17
CA PRO A 91 -28.36 -1.47 -17.95
C PRO A 91 -28.20 -0.14 -17.18
N ALA A 92 -27.26 -0.11 -16.24
CA ALA A 92 -27.05 1.08 -15.43
C ALA A 92 -26.54 2.20 -16.33
N ASP A 93 -27.09 3.41 -16.16
CA ASP A 93 -26.75 4.58 -16.98
C ASP A 93 -25.62 5.43 -16.38
N GLU A 94 -25.26 5.16 -15.14
CA GLU A 94 -24.14 5.77 -14.42
C GLU A 94 -23.19 4.68 -13.91
N CYS A 95 -21.90 5.01 -13.84
CA CYS A 95 -20.90 4.13 -13.24
C CYS A 95 -20.85 4.24 -11.71
N HIS A 96 -21.66 5.14 -11.13
CA HIS A 96 -21.80 5.42 -9.70
C HIS A 96 -20.46 5.35 -8.93
N TYR A 97 -19.42 5.99 -9.47
CA TYR A 97 -18.07 5.92 -8.94
C TYR A 97 -17.33 7.25 -8.92
N GLY A 98 -16.54 7.46 -7.87
CA GLY A 98 -15.54 8.52 -7.79
C GLY A 98 -14.12 7.96 -7.88
N GLY A 99 -13.34 8.37 -8.88
CA GLY A 99 -11.95 7.96 -9.06
C GLY A 99 -11.50 7.98 -10.53
N SER A 100 -10.90 6.88 -10.99
CA SER A 100 -10.38 6.68 -12.35
C SER A 100 -11.35 6.01 -13.33
N LEU A 101 -12.60 5.75 -12.94
CA LEU A 101 -13.63 5.22 -13.84
C LEU A 101 -14.35 6.35 -14.57
N LYS A 102 -15.08 5.97 -15.63
CA LYS A 102 -15.97 6.87 -16.38
C LYS A 102 -17.12 7.36 -15.50
N GLU A 103 -17.72 8.47 -15.90
CA GLU A 103 -18.97 8.97 -15.28
C GLU A 103 -20.18 8.10 -15.70
N ALA A 104 -20.23 7.71 -16.97
CA ALA A 104 -21.29 6.88 -17.55
C ALA A 104 -20.68 5.75 -18.40
N PRO A 105 -21.35 4.59 -18.51
CA PRO A 105 -20.82 3.50 -19.31
C PRO A 105 -20.83 3.81 -20.80
N GLY A 106 -19.89 3.23 -21.53
CA GLY A 106 -19.80 3.39 -22.97
C GLY A 106 -18.72 2.50 -23.58
N PRO A 107 -18.61 2.53 -24.93
CA PRO A 107 -17.71 1.64 -25.64
C PRO A 107 -16.23 1.95 -25.38
N GLU A 108 -15.42 0.90 -25.38
CA GLU A 108 -13.95 0.91 -25.31
C GLU A 108 -13.34 0.61 -26.69
N PRO A 109 -12.09 1.03 -26.95
CA PRO A 109 -11.44 0.82 -28.24
C PRO A 109 -11.22 -0.66 -28.58
N ASP A 110 -10.97 -0.97 -29.85
CA ASP A 110 -10.77 -2.34 -30.37
C ASP A 110 -9.66 -3.15 -29.66
N ASN A 111 -8.68 -2.47 -29.07
CA ASN A 111 -7.58 -3.09 -28.32
C ASN A 111 -7.91 -3.38 -26.84
N PHE A 112 -9.19 -3.30 -26.46
CA PHE A 112 -9.68 -3.60 -25.11
C PHE A 112 -9.82 -5.11 -24.88
N THR A 113 -8.69 -5.82 -24.73
CA THR A 113 -8.66 -7.29 -24.77
C THR A 113 -8.83 -7.98 -23.41
N GLU A 114 -8.29 -7.40 -22.33
CA GLU A 114 -8.22 -8.10 -21.02
C GLU A 114 -9.60 -8.29 -20.37
N CYS A 115 -10.43 -7.24 -20.44
CA CYS A 115 -11.82 -7.20 -19.94
C CYS A 115 -12.85 -7.13 -21.07
N HIS A 116 -12.54 -7.71 -22.24
CA HIS A 116 -13.34 -7.59 -23.46
C HIS A 116 -14.84 -7.90 -23.35
N PRO A 117 -15.37 -8.71 -22.40
CA PRO A 117 -16.82 -8.92 -22.30
C PRO A 117 -17.60 -7.62 -22.08
N TRP A 118 -16.97 -6.59 -21.48
CA TRP A 118 -17.58 -5.28 -21.26
C TRP A 118 -17.26 -4.25 -22.36
N GLN A 119 -16.56 -4.62 -23.45
CA GLN A 119 -16.02 -3.67 -24.43
C GLN A 119 -17.07 -2.69 -24.98
N ASP A 120 -18.29 -3.14 -25.27
CA ASP A 120 -19.32 -2.28 -25.85
C ASP A 120 -19.99 -1.34 -24.83
N TYR A 121 -19.92 -1.68 -23.54
CA TYR A 121 -20.60 -0.97 -22.46
C TYR A 121 -19.89 -1.17 -21.11
N SER A 122 -18.82 -0.40 -20.87
CA SER A 122 -18.00 -0.49 -19.65
C SER A 122 -17.90 0.82 -18.89
N CYS A 123 -17.60 0.70 -17.60
CA CYS A 123 -17.23 1.82 -16.72
C CYS A 123 -15.73 2.08 -16.59
N CYS A 124 -14.89 1.12 -16.98
CA CYS A 124 -13.44 1.25 -16.92
C CYS A 124 -12.87 1.79 -18.24
N HIS A 125 -11.62 2.27 -18.19
CA HIS A 125 -10.85 2.66 -19.36
C HIS A 125 -9.78 1.61 -19.70
N LEU A 126 -9.32 1.57 -20.95
CA LEU A 126 -8.17 0.77 -21.40
C LEU A 126 -6.96 0.87 -20.46
N ASP A 127 -6.62 2.06 -19.99
CA ASP A 127 -5.49 2.30 -19.07
C ASP A 127 -5.66 1.60 -17.71
N THR A 128 -6.91 1.39 -17.28
CA THR A 128 -7.24 0.66 -16.04
C THR A 128 -6.92 -0.81 -16.22
N ILE A 129 -7.32 -1.39 -17.35
CA ILE A 129 -7.17 -2.83 -17.58
C ILE A 129 -5.72 -3.23 -17.90
N GLN A 130 -4.94 -2.34 -18.52
CA GLN A 130 -3.50 -2.57 -18.76
C GLN A 130 -2.69 -2.71 -17.47
N ARG A 131 -3.20 -2.17 -16.36
CA ARG A 131 -2.60 -2.25 -15.03
C ARG A 131 -3.58 -2.86 -14.04
N ILE A 132 -4.38 -3.84 -14.46
CA ILE A 132 -5.48 -4.37 -13.63
C ILE A 132 -4.99 -4.97 -12.29
N ASN A 133 -3.78 -5.55 -12.27
CA ASN A 133 -3.12 -6.05 -11.05
C ASN A 133 -2.62 -4.92 -10.12
N GLU A 134 -2.57 -3.69 -10.59
CA GLU A 134 -2.13 -2.52 -9.83
C GLU A 134 -3.20 -1.42 -9.82
N ALA A 135 -4.47 -1.76 -10.11
CA ALA A 135 -5.54 -0.78 -10.28
C ALA A 135 -5.75 0.11 -9.04
N TYR A 136 -5.48 -0.43 -7.85
CA TYR A 136 -5.55 0.29 -6.57
C TYR A 136 -4.18 0.78 -6.06
N GLY A 137 -3.18 0.82 -6.93
CA GLY A 137 -1.80 1.19 -6.65
C GLY A 137 -0.86 -0.02 -6.59
N ARG A 138 0.45 0.25 -6.74
CA ARG A 138 1.50 -0.80 -6.81
C ARG A 138 1.52 -1.73 -5.61
N VAL A 139 1.07 -1.27 -4.44
CA VAL A 139 1.07 -2.05 -3.21
C VAL A 139 -0.06 -3.10 -3.17
N TRP A 140 -1.11 -2.91 -3.97
CA TRP A 140 -2.32 -3.72 -3.97
C TRP A 140 -2.30 -4.89 -4.98
N HIS A 141 -1.13 -5.31 -5.47
CA HIS A 141 -1.01 -6.47 -6.36
C HIS A 141 -1.23 -7.79 -5.61
N TRP A 142 -2.04 -8.71 -6.15
CA TRP A 142 -2.46 -9.93 -5.43
C TRP A 142 -1.39 -11.04 -5.36
N GLU A 143 -0.34 -10.96 -6.17
CA GLU A 143 0.76 -11.94 -6.23
C GLU A 143 1.85 -11.69 -5.17
N LYS A 144 1.45 -11.54 -3.90
CA LYS A 144 2.39 -11.34 -2.76
C LYS A 144 3.22 -12.56 -2.43
N CYS A 145 2.70 -13.74 -2.73
CA CYS A 145 3.30 -15.02 -2.40
C CYS A 145 3.96 -15.71 -3.60
N GLY A 146 4.40 -14.92 -4.58
CA GLY A 146 4.89 -15.38 -5.86
C GLY A 146 3.78 -15.46 -6.91
N ALA A 147 4.18 -15.78 -8.14
CA ALA A 147 3.28 -15.87 -9.27
C ALA A 147 2.23 -16.96 -9.05
N LEU A 148 0.97 -16.63 -9.29
CA LEU A 148 -0.12 -17.60 -9.30
C LEU A 148 -0.05 -18.42 -10.60
N SER A 149 -0.59 -19.64 -10.57
CA SER A 149 -0.82 -20.41 -11.78
C SER A 149 -1.67 -19.60 -12.76
N PRO A 150 -1.44 -19.68 -14.09
CA PRO A 150 -2.19 -18.88 -15.06
C PRO A 150 -3.71 -19.07 -14.96
N ALA A 151 -4.16 -20.28 -14.59
CA ALA A 151 -5.56 -20.58 -14.37
C ALA A 151 -6.12 -19.87 -13.11
N CYS A 152 -5.37 -19.87 -12.01
CA CYS A 152 -5.75 -19.15 -10.79
C CYS A 152 -5.75 -17.63 -11.01
N ASN A 153 -4.69 -17.09 -11.60
CA ASN A 153 -4.58 -15.66 -11.89
C ASN A 153 -5.75 -15.13 -12.74
N ARG A 154 -6.30 -15.98 -13.63
CA ARG A 154 -7.44 -15.58 -14.46
C ARG A 154 -8.67 -15.20 -13.63
N PHE A 155 -8.92 -15.86 -12.50
CA PHE A 155 -10.04 -15.52 -11.62
C PHE A 155 -9.87 -14.13 -10.98
N PHE A 156 -8.65 -13.76 -10.60
CA PHE A 156 -8.36 -12.42 -10.07
C PHE A 156 -8.59 -11.34 -11.13
N VAL A 157 -8.12 -11.57 -12.36
CA VAL A 157 -8.38 -10.64 -13.48
C VAL A 157 -9.87 -10.52 -13.75
N GLN A 158 -10.61 -11.63 -13.78
CA GLN A 158 -12.06 -11.63 -14.00
C GLN A 158 -12.80 -10.87 -12.90
N GLN A 159 -12.44 -11.10 -11.63
CA GLN A 159 -12.98 -10.35 -10.50
C GLN A 159 -12.69 -8.85 -10.60
N ALA A 160 -11.46 -8.48 -10.96
CA ALA A 160 -11.09 -7.08 -11.13
C ALA A 160 -11.84 -6.44 -12.32
N CYS A 161 -12.01 -7.15 -13.44
CA CYS A 161 -12.84 -6.68 -14.56
C CYS A 161 -14.30 -6.46 -14.13
N LEU A 162 -14.88 -7.35 -13.31
CA LEU A 162 -16.21 -7.13 -12.74
C LEU A 162 -16.24 -5.83 -11.92
N VAL A 163 -15.29 -5.64 -11.00
CA VAL A 163 -15.36 -4.47 -10.10
C VAL A 163 -15.11 -3.15 -10.84
N GLU A 164 -14.20 -3.14 -11.82
CA GLU A 164 -13.82 -1.92 -12.52
C GLU A 164 -14.75 -1.60 -13.70
N CYS A 165 -15.21 -2.62 -14.45
CA CYS A 165 -15.86 -2.40 -15.74
C CYS A 165 -17.38 -2.59 -15.72
N GLU A 166 -17.94 -3.39 -14.80
CA GLU A 166 -19.37 -3.65 -14.73
C GLU A 166 -20.14 -2.42 -14.22
N PRO A 167 -21.09 -1.88 -14.99
CA PRO A 167 -21.91 -0.75 -14.56
C PRO A 167 -22.69 -1.03 -13.26
N SER A 168 -23.21 -2.26 -13.11
CA SER A 168 -24.01 -2.63 -11.94
C SER A 168 -23.23 -2.72 -10.63
N THR A 169 -21.88 -2.77 -10.67
CA THR A 169 -21.05 -2.77 -9.45
C THR A 169 -21.26 -1.50 -8.63
N GLY A 170 -21.59 -0.39 -9.29
CA GLY A 170 -21.88 0.90 -8.67
C GLY A 170 -22.97 0.84 -7.59
N PHE A 171 -23.99 -0.02 -7.75
CA PHE A 171 -25.08 -0.17 -6.79
C PHE A 171 -24.66 -0.79 -5.45
N TYR A 172 -23.47 -1.42 -5.39
CA TYR A 172 -22.94 -2.06 -4.19
C TYR A 172 -21.89 -1.22 -3.48
N ARG A 173 -21.73 0.06 -3.86
CA ARG A 173 -20.80 0.96 -3.18
C ARG A 173 -21.19 1.14 -1.72
N LYS A 174 -20.24 0.84 -0.82
CA LYS A 174 -20.44 0.98 0.62
C LYS A 174 -20.54 2.45 1.06
N TYR A 175 -19.80 3.32 0.36
CA TYR A 175 -19.73 4.75 0.65
C TYR A 175 -20.02 5.54 -0.64
N PRO A 176 -21.29 5.67 -1.05
CA PRO A 176 -21.67 6.56 -2.15
C PRO A 176 -21.30 8.02 -1.85
N ASP A 177 -21.29 8.90 -2.86
CA ASP A 177 -20.76 10.26 -2.76
C ASP A 177 -21.38 11.13 -1.65
N ASP A 178 -22.65 10.89 -1.33
CA ASP A 178 -23.36 11.56 -0.24
C ASP A 178 -22.95 11.08 1.17
N ILE A 179 -22.36 9.88 1.26
CA ILE A 179 -21.89 9.26 2.51
C ILE A 179 -20.36 9.32 2.63
N TYR A 180 -19.64 9.33 1.51
CA TYR A 180 -18.18 9.28 1.48
C TYR A 180 -17.56 10.49 2.20
N ASN A 181 -16.56 10.23 3.05
CA ASN A 181 -15.85 11.24 3.80
C ASN A 181 -14.35 10.95 3.74
N ALA A 182 -13.62 11.75 2.97
CA ALA A 182 -12.17 11.59 2.79
C ALA A 182 -11.36 11.73 4.10
N SER A 183 -11.92 12.37 5.14
CA SER A 183 -11.25 12.51 6.44
C SER A 183 -11.45 11.30 7.35
N ASN A 184 -12.37 10.39 7.01
CA ASN A 184 -12.59 9.16 7.77
C ASN A 184 -11.70 8.05 7.19
N PRO A 185 -10.67 7.56 7.92
CA PRO A 185 -9.77 6.52 7.41
C PRO A 185 -10.46 5.18 7.15
N ASN A 186 -11.68 4.98 7.65
CA ASN A 186 -12.50 3.78 7.38
C ASN A 186 -13.36 3.91 6.11
N HIS A 187 -13.40 5.09 5.47
CA HIS A 187 -14.13 5.30 4.22
C HIS A 187 -13.16 5.15 3.05
N SER A 188 -13.43 4.17 2.19
CA SER A 188 -12.70 3.97 0.95
C SER A 188 -13.64 4.21 -0.23
N LYS A 189 -13.21 4.99 -1.22
CA LYS A 189 -13.96 5.19 -2.48
C LYS A 189 -14.16 3.88 -3.25
N TYR A 190 -13.29 2.91 -2.99
CA TYR A 190 -13.22 1.63 -3.69
C TYR A 190 -14.04 0.53 -3.00
N ALA A 191 -14.52 0.77 -1.77
CA ALA A 191 -15.23 -0.25 -1.01
C ALA A 191 -16.60 -0.53 -1.63
N ILE A 192 -16.82 -1.79 -2.00
CA ILE A 192 -18.13 -2.36 -2.26
C ILE A 192 -18.54 -3.26 -1.09
N GLU A 193 -19.83 -3.51 -0.94
CA GLU A 193 -20.38 -4.37 0.10
C GLU A 193 -21.60 -5.12 -0.41
N GLY A 194 -21.64 -6.43 -0.17
CA GLY A 194 -22.85 -7.23 -0.36
C GLY A 194 -23.17 -7.63 -1.81
N MET A 195 -22.24 -7.51 -2.76
CA MET A 195 -22.51 -7.89 -4.15
C MET A 195 -22.65 -9.41 -4.27
N PRO A 196 -23.82 -9.94 -4.70
CA PRO A 196 -24.04 -11.39 -4.74
C PRO A 196 -23.27 -12.00 -5.92
N ILE A 197 -22.32 -12.87 -5.64
CA ILE A 197 -21.56 -13.61 -6.66
C ILE A 197 -22.09 -15.03 -6.71
N ARG A 198 -22.22 -15.57 -7.92
CA ARG A 198 -22.66 -16.95 -8.09
C ARG A 198 -21.76 -17.93 -7.33
N ALA A 199 -22.40 -18.80 -6.57
CA ALA A 199 -21.78 -19.88 -5.81
C ALA A 199 -20.83 -20.74 -6.66
N ASP A 200 -21.25 -21.10 -7.87
CA ASP A 200 -20.45 -21.93 -8.78
C ASP A 200 -19.15 -21.27 -9.22
N TYR A 201 -19.14 -19.93 -9.32
CA TYR A 201 -17.95 -19.15 -9.64
C TYR A 201 -16.95 -19.14 -8.48
N CYS A 202 -17.44 -18.90 -7.26
CA CYS A 202 -16.64 -18.95 -6.03
C CYS A 202 -16.00 -20.32 -5.82
N ASP A 203 -16.77 -21.39 -6.04
CA ASP A 203 -16.28 -22.77 -5.91
C ASP A 203 -15.27 -23.14 -7.00
N ALA A 204 -15.45 -22.64 -8.22
CA ALA A 204 -14.50 -22.83 -9.31
C ALA A 204 -13.19 -22.07 -9.04
N TRP A 205 -13.26 -20.86 -8.48
CA TRP A 205 -12.09 -20.07 -8.10
C TRP A 205 -11.23 -20.83 -7.09
N LEU A 206 -11.81 -21.24 -5.95
CA LEU A 206 -11.06 -21.97 -4.92
C LEU A 206 -10.46 -23.26 -5.46
N ARG A 207 -11.23 -24.03 -6.24
CA ARG A 207 -10.76 -25.30 -6.79
C ARG A 207 -9.59 -25.12 -7.76
N THR A 208 -9.60 -24.03 -8.53
CA THR A 208 -8.54 -23.73 -9.50
C THR A 208 -7.27 -23.27 -8.80
N CYS A 209 -7.42 -22.42 -7.77
CA CYS A 209 -6.30 -21.86 -7.00
C CYS A 209 -5.79 -22.78 -5.87
N ARG A 210 -6.36 -23.98 -5.71
CA ARG A 210 -6.24 -24.82 -4.51
C ARG A 210 -4.83 -24.93 -3.93
N TYR A 211 -3.83 -25.12 -4.78
CA TYR A 211 -2.43 -25.32 -4.40
C TYR A 211 -1.52 -24.11 -4.65
N ASP A 212 -2.07 -23.03 -5.20
CA ASP A 212 -1.36 -21.77 -5.33
C ASP A 212 -1.18 -21.13 -3.95
N HIS A 213 -0.10 -20.36 -3.77
CA HIS A 213 0.15 -19.66 -2.51
C HIS A 213 -0.45 -18.26 -2.54
N PHE A 214 -1.05 -17.84 -1.43
CA PHE A 214 -1.68 -16.54 -1.30
C PHE A 214 -1.41 -15.93 0.08
N CYS A 215 -1.47 -14.60 0.15
CA CYS A 215 -1.35 -13.87 1.39
C CYS A 215 -2.75 -13.55 1.91
N ALA A 216 -3.08 -14.02 3.10
CA ALA A 216 -4.32 -13.69 3.79
C ALA A 216 -4.18 -13.95 5.29
N THR A 217 -4.91 -13.19 6.11
CA THR A 217 -5.01 -13.43 7.55
C THR A 217 -5.61 -14.80 7.85
N ASP A 218 -5.56 -15.24 9.10
CA ASP A 218 -6.28 -16.44 9.55
C ASP A 218 -7.80 -16.38 9.35
N SER A 219 -8.35 -15.18 9.21
CA SER A 219 -9.76 -14.96 8.86
C SER A 219 -10.00 -14.84 7.35
N GLY A 220 -9.01 -15.18 6.51
CA GLY A 220 -9.11 -15.14 5.06
C GLY A 220 -8.99 -13.75 4.43
N GLY A 221 -8.70 -12.69 5.19
CA GLY A 221 -8.68 -11.32 4.66
C GLY A 221 -7.35 -10.91 4.04
N TYR A 222 -7.38 -10.30 2.85
CA TYR A 222 -6.17 -9.83 2.14
C TYR A 222 -5.63 -8.48 2.63
N THR A 223 -6.47 -7.59 3.17
CA THR A 223 -6.12 -6.18 3.46
C THR A 223 -4.78 -5.96 4.17
N PRO A 224 -4.36 -6.76 5.16
CA PRO A 224 -3.06 -6.57 5.82
C PRO A 224 -1.84 -6.83 4.91
N CYS A 225 -1.98 -7.69 3.89
CA CYS A 225 -0.94 -8.01 2.90
C CYS A 225 -0.59 -6.81 2.01
N ALA A 226 -1.55 -5.91 1.79
CA ALA A 226 -1.35 -4.68 1.02
C ALA A 226 -0.69 -3.55 1.84
N ARG A 227 -0.20 -3.80 3.05
CA ARG A 227 0.51 -2.78 3.86
C ARG A 227 2.00 -3.06 4.04
N GLU A 228 2.46 -4.22 3.62
CA GLU A 228 3.81 -4.71 3.96
C GLU A 228 4.90 -4.25 2.99
N ASP A 229 4.56 -3.69 1.82
CA ASP A 229 5.58 -3.14 0.89
C ASP A 229 6.15 -1.76 1.32
N ALA A 230 5.81 -1.25 2.51
CA ALA A 230 6.45 -0.04 3.04
C ALA A 230 7.96 -0.26 3.38
N ALA A 231 8.51 -1.42 3.07
CA ALA A 231 9.93 -1.73 3.11
C ALA A 231 10.50 -2.05 1.71
N ASP A 232 10.21 -1.23 0.70
CA ASP A 232 11.11 -1.13 -0.46
C ASP A 232 12.22 -0.10 -0.17
N PRO A 233 13.46 -0.53 0.14
CA PRO A 233 14.59 0.38 0.29
C PRO A 233 15.05 1.01 -1.04
N ASP A 234 14.43 0.67 -2.19
CA ASP A 234 14.81 1.15 -3.52
C ASP A 234 13.86 2.22 -4.09
N GLU A 235 12.92 2.76 -3.28
CA GLU A 235 12.31 4.05 -3.62
C GLU A 235 13.34 5.16 -3.40
N ASN A 236 14.04 5.48 -4.49
CA ASN A 236 15.00 6.55 -4.64
C ASN A 236 14.36 7.93 -4.38
N THR A 237 14.04 8.21 -3.11
CA THR A 237 13.84 9.55 -2.55
C THR A 237 15.15 10.12 -2.01
N GLY A 238 16.28 9.63 -2.56
CA GLY A 238 17.62 10.20 -2.41
C GLY A 238 17.80 11.53 -3.18
N GLY A 239 16.79 12.37 -3.21
CA GLY A 239 16.87 13.73 -3.75
C GLY A 239 17.37 14.69 -2.68
N ASN A 240 18.65 15.04 -2.75
CA ASN A 240 19.30 16.19 -2.07
C ASN A 240 19.48 16.16 -0.56
N VAL A 241 18.81 15.32 0.25
CA VAL A 241 19.01 15.38 1.72
C VAL A 241 20.43 14.93 2.12
N GLY A 242 20.95 13.85 1.50
CA GLY A 242 22.32 13.38 1.74
C GLY A 242 23.40 14.36 1.24
N LEU A 243 23.14 15.03 0.11
CA LEU A 243 24.04 16.05 -0.45
C LEU A 243 24.04 17.33 0.40
N ILE A 244 22.86 17.79 0.84
CA ILE A 244 22.72 18.96 1.71
C ILE A 244 23.38 18.69 3.07
N ALA A 245 23.15 17.51 3.66
CA ALA A 245 23.79 17.13 4.93
C ALA A 245 25.33 17.06 4.79
N GLY A 246 25.84 16.47 3.70
CA GLY A 246 27.27 16.41 3.42
C GLY A 246 27.92 17.79 3.24
N VAL A 247 27.24 18.70 2.51
CA VAL A 247 27.73 20.07 2.29
C VAL A 247 27.70 20.88 3.60
N VAL A 248 26.65 20.79 4.40
CA VAL A 248 26.55 21.51 5.68
C VAL A 248 27.64 21.04 6.65
N ILE A 249 27.88 19.73 6.75
CA ILE A 249 28.94 19.17 7.59
C ILE A 249 30.32 19.64 7.10
N ALA A 250 30.58 19.61 5.79
CA ALA A 250 31.84 20.10 5.23
C ALA A 250 32.06 21.59 5.51
N CYS A 251 31.03 22.42 5.36
CA CYS A 251 31.10 23.86 5.68
C CYS A 251 31.38 24.11 7.16
N LEU A 252 30.77 23.35 8.07
CA LEU A 252 31.00 23.47 9.51
C LEU A 252 32.43 23.07 9.89
N VAL A 253 32.96 21.99 9.31
CA VAL A 253 34.36 21.57 9.53
C VAL A 253 35.33 22.65 9.05
N VAL A 254 35.11 23.21 7.86
CA VAL A 254 35.94 24.29 7.33
C VAL A 254 35.88 25.54 8.22
N ALA A 255 34.68 25.92 8.69
CA ALA A 255 34.53 27.06 9.59
C ALA A 255 35.29 26.88 10.91
N VAL A 256 35.26 25.67 11.50
CA VAL A 256 36.02 25.34 12.72
C VAL A 256 37.52 25.37 12.47
N LEU A 257 37.99 24.83 11.33
CA LEU A 257 39.41 24.88 10.96
C LEU A 257 39.91 26.31 10.75
N LEU A 258 39.09 27.17 10.14
CA LEU A 258 39.43 28.60 9.97
C LEU A 258 39.43 29.33 11.32
N ALA A 259 38.44 29.07 12.17
CA ALA A 259 38.37 29.69 13.50
C ALA A 259 39.55 29.28 14.39
N THR A 260 39.94 28.00 14.35
CA THR A 260 41.13 27.51 15.06
C THR A 260 42.42 28.11 14.51
N LEU A 261 42.56 28.22 13.19
CA LEU A 261 43.72 28.87 12.57
C LEU A 261 43.82 30.36 12.94
N VAL A 262 42.71 31.09 12.92
CA VAL A 262 42.64 32.49 13.35
C VAL A 262 42.99 32.62 14.85
N TYR A 263 42.49 31.70 15.68
CA TYR A 263 42.84 31.65 17.10
C TYR A 263 44.35 31.46 17.31
N PHE A 264 44.98 30.53 16.59
CA PHE A 264 46.43 30.34 16.66
C PHE A 264 47.20 31.58 16.22
N ILE A 265 46.84 32.19 15.09
CA ILE A 265 47.49 33.43 14.59
C ILE A 265 47.35 34.56 15.61
N PHE A 266 46.18 34.70 16.24
CA PHE A 266 45.95 35.73 17.25
C PHE A 266 46.79 35.51 18.50
N LYS A 267 46.93 34.25 18.95
CA LYS A 267 47.74 33.91 20.12
C LYS A 267 49.24 34.09 19.87
N GLU A 268 49.71 33.74 18.67
CA GLU A 268 51.08 34.03 18.20
C GLU A 268 51.35 35.55 18.17
N ARG A 269 50.43 36.33 17.58
CA ARG A 269 50.56 37.80 17.53
C ARG A 269 50.57 38.47 18.91
N LYS A 270 49.91 37.86 19.90
CA LYS A 270 49.91 38.32 21.30
C LYS A 270 51.12 37.83 22.12
N GLY A 271 52.06 37.12 21.50
CA GLY A 271 53.28 36.65 22.15
C GLY A 271 53.06 35.50 23.15
N GLN A 272 51.95 34.78 23.02
CA GLN A 272 51.63 33.61 23.85
C GLN A 272 51.50 32.37 22.94
N PRO A 273 52.58 31.85 22.34
CA PRO A 273 52.50 30.72 21.42
C PRO A 273 51.78 29.51 22.07
N VAL A 274 50.97 28.78 21.30
CA VAL A 274 50.31 27.55 21.80
C VAL A 274 51.31 26.38 21.83
N PHE A 275 52.29 26.39 20.93
CA PHE A 275 53.26 25.33 20.79
C PHE A 275 54.61 25.80 21.34
N ASN A 276 55.26 24.94 22.12
CA ASN A 276 56.65 25.15 22.51
C ASN A 276 57.55 24.98 21.28
N LYS A 277 58.70 25.67 21.26
CA LYS A 277 59.73 25.35 20.28
C LYS A 277 60.19 23.91 20.51
N LEU A 278 60.29 23.14 19.43
CA LEU A 278 60.91 21.82 19.49
C LEU A 278 62.39 22.04 19.84
N GLU A 279 62.77 21.65 21.05
CA GLU A 279 64.18 21.59 21.44
C GLU A 279 64.82 20.44 20.65
N GLY A 280 65.87 20.77 19.87
CA GLY A 280 66.75 19.80 19.25
C GLY A 280 67.98 19.55 20.11
#